data_AF-A0A2J8XV19-F1
#
_entry.id   AF-A0A2J8XV19-F1
#
_cell.length_a   1.000
_cell.length_b   1.000
_cell.length_c   1.000
_cell.angle_alpha   90.00
_cell.angle_beta   90.00
_cell.angle_gamma   90.00
#
_symmetry.space_group_name_H-M   'P 1'
#
loop_
_entity.id
_entity.type
_entity.pdbx_description
1 polymer ?
#
loop_
_entity_poly.entity_id
_entity_poly.type
_entity_poly.pdbx_seq_one_letter_code
_entity_poly.pdbx_strand_id
1 'polypeptide(L)'
;ISAVQWLCNANKKSENPAKRLYCFFASLFSVLVRGSRAVLQLYPENSEQLELITTQATKAGFSGGMVVDYPNSAKAKKFYLCLFSGPSTFIPEVPIKDVEAGNGEEESGMGAGEEGEAQAPGQGSQT
;
A
#
# COMPACT_ATOMS: atom_id res chain seq x y z
N ILE A 1 -10.95 3.53 -23.70
CA ILE A 1 -10.02 2.47 -23.22
C ILE A 1 -9.03 3.13 -22.27
N SER A 2 -8.89 2.62 -21.04
CA SER A 2 -7.88 3.07 -20.07
C SER A 2 -6.68 2.12 -20.01
N ALA A 3 -5.50 2.60 -19.61
CA ALA A 3 -4.29 1.78 -19.51
C ALA A 3 -4.43 0.65 -18.46
N VAL A 4 -5.18 0.90 -17.38
CA VAL A 4 -5.43 -0.10 -16.32
C VAL A 4 -6.38 -1.20 -16.81
N GLN A 5 -7.35 -0.90 -17.68
CA GLN A 5 -8.18 -1.93 -18.33
C GLN A 5 -7.33 -2.91 -19.16
N TRP A 6 -6.26 -2.44 -19.82
CA TRP A 6 -5.34 -3.32 -20.55
C TRP A 6 -4.50 -4.23 -19.65
N LEU A 7 -4.24 -3.79 -18.41
CA LEU A 7 -3.57 -4.61 -17.40
C LEU A 7 -4.48 -5.70 -16.84
N CYS A 8 -5.80 -5.42 -16.78
CA CYS A 8 -6.82 -6.41 -16.42
C CYS A 8 -7.16 -7.37 -17.57
N ASN A 9 -6.87 -7.02 -18.81
CA ASN A 9 -7.11 -7.89 -19.96
C ASN A 9 -6.08 -9.04 -20.01
N ALA A 10 -6.59 -10.28 -19.93
CA ALA A 10 -5.83 -11.51 -20.06
C ALA A 10 -6.28 -12.24 -21.33
N ASN A 11 -5.46 -12.21 -22.38
CA ASN A 11 -5.78 -12.87 -23.65
C ASN A 11 -5.48 -14.38 -23.59
N LYS A 12 -4.70 -14.83 -22.60
CA LYS A 12 -4.33 -16.24 -22.39
C LYS A 12 -4.49 -16.63 -20.92
N LYS A 13 -4.87 -17.89 -20.65
CA LYS A 13 -5.00 -18.44 -19.29
C LYS A 13 -3.69 -18.42 -18.47
N SER A 14 -2.55 -18.29 -19.13
CA SER A 14 -1.24 -18.14 -18.48
C SER A 14 -0.95 -16.72 -17.99
N GLU A 15 -1.76 -15.73 -18.39
CA GLU A 15 -1.60 -14.35 -17.95
C GLU A 15 -2.36 -14.14 -16.65
N ASN A 16 -1.63 -13.85 -15.58
CA ASN A 16 -2.21 -13.54 -14.29
C ASN A 16 -2.35 -12.00 -14.15
N PRO A 17 -3.56 -11.42 -14.30
CA PRO A 17 -3.77 -9.97 -14.23
C PRO A 17 -3.37 -9.39 -12.87
N ALA A 18 -3.55 -10.16 -11.78
CA ALA A 18 -3.15 -9.72 -10.44
C ALA A 18 -1.63 -9.49 -10.34
N LYS A 19 -0.82 -10.41 -10.90
CA LYS A 19 0.64 -10.28 -10.90
C LYS A 19 1.11 -9.08 -11.74
N ARG A 20 0.48 -8.84 -12.89
CA ARG A 20 0.81 -7.69 -13.75
C ARG A 20 0.45 -6.36 -13.08
N LEU A 21 -0.73 -6.29 -12.46
CA LEU A 21 -1.14 -5.13 -11.66
C LEU A 21 -0.17 -4.88 -10.50
N TYR A 22 0.21 -5.94 -9.77
CA TYR A 22 1.19 -5.81 -8.69
C TYR A 22 2.53 -5.29 -9.20
N CYS A 23 3.09 -5.85 -10.28
CA CYS A 23 4.34 -5.38 -10.85
C CYS A 23 4.25 -3.91 -11.31
N PHE A 24 3.13 -3.51 -11.91
CA PHE A 24 2.88 -2.12 -12.29
C PHE A 24 2.89 -1.19 -11.07
N PHE A 25 2.10 -1.49 -10.04
CA PHE A 25 2.04 -0.66 -8.83
C PHE A 25 3.34 -0.68 -8.05
N ALA A 26 4.03 -1.81 -7.91
CA ALA A 26 5.33 -1.88 -7.24
C ALA A 26 6.38 -1.03 -7.98
N SER A 27 6.41 -1.09 -9.31
CA SER A 27 7.30 -0.25 -10.12
C SER A 27 6.94 1.23 -10.00
N LEU A 28 5.64 1.55 -10.04
CA LEU A 28 5.14 2.92 -9.85
C LEU A 28 5.52 3.46 -8.45
N PHE A 29 5.38 2.65 -7.41
CA PHE A 29 5.75 3.02 -6.05
C PHE A 29 7.25 3.28 -5.93
N SER A 30 8.08 2.47 -6.60
CA SER A 30 9.54 2.62 -6.59
C SER A 30 10.04 3.89 -7.29
N VAL A 31 9.29 4.44 -8.26
CA VAL A 31 9.69 5.66 -8.98
C VAL A 31 9.09 6.94 -8.39
N LEU A 32 8.11 6.81 -7.50
CA LEU A 32 7.49 7.94 -6.84
C LEU A 32 8.27 8.38 -5.60
N VAL A 33 8.37 9.70 -5.39
CA VAL A 33 8.97 10.22 -4.15
C VAL A 33 8.05 9.95 -2.95
N ARG A 34 8.61 9.86 -1.75
CA ARG A 34 7.82 9.67 -0.52
C ARG A 34 6.83 10.83 -0.35
N GLY A 35 5.57 10.51 -0.06
CA GLY A 35 4.47 11.47 0.02
C GLY A 35 3.87 11.89 -1.32
N SER A 36 4.25 11.25 -2.44
CA SER A 36 3.65 11.55 -3.75
C SER A 36 2.20 11.09 -3.82
N ARG A 37 1.47 11.70 -4.76
CA ARG A 37 0.10 11.35 -5.09
C ARG A 37 0.03 10.89 -6.53
N ALA A 38 -0.62 9.76 -6.77
CA ALA A 38 -0.90 9.26 -8.11
C ALA A 38 -2.41 9.13 -8.29
N VAL A 39 -2.95 9.73 -9.34
CA VAL A 39 -4.38 9.61 -9.68
C VAL A 39 -4.49 8.90 -11.01
N LEU A 40 -5.19 7.78 -11.03
CA LEU A 40 -5.42 7.00 -12.25
C LEU A 40 -6.90 6.98 -12.58
N GLN A 41 -7.25 7.44 -13.78
CA GLN A 41 -8.59 7.26 -14.31
C GLN A 41 -8.72 5.83 -14.87
N LEU A 42 -9.78 5.13 -14.45
CA LEU A 42 -10.10 3.80 -14.95
C LEU A 42 -11.61 3.64 -15.20
N TYR A 43 -11.95 2.62 -15.99
CA TYR A 43 -13.32 2.19 -16.24
C TYR A 43 -13.38 0.70 -15.92
N PRO A 44 -13.65 0.31 -14.67
CA PRO A 44 -13.75 -1.10 -14.31
C PRO A 44 -14.98 -1.72 -15.00
N GLU A 45 -14.84 -2.94 -15.51
CA GLU A 45 -15.98 -3.66 -16.09
C GLU A 45 -16.85 -4.31 -15.00
N ASN A 46 -16.22 -4.72 -13.90
CA ASN A 46 -16.89 -5.37 -12.77
C ASN A 46 -16.33 -4.86 -11.42
N SER A 47 -17.11 -4.99 -10.35
CA SER A 47 -16.67 -4.63 -8.99
C SER A 47 -15.45 -5.44 -8.53
N GLU A 48 -15.35 -6.71 -8.92
CA GLU A 48 -14.21 -7.58 -8.60
C GLU A 48 -12.90 -7.05 -9.20
N GLN A 49 -12.92 -6.53 -10.42
CA GLN A 49 -11.72 -5.92 -11.02
C GLN A 49 -11.30 -4.67 -10.23
N LEU A 50 -12.28 -3.89 -9.75
CA LEU A 50 -12.04 -2.70 -8.95
C LEU A 50 -11.36 -3.05 -7.62
N GLU A 51 -11.89 -4.06 -6.93
CA GLU A 51 -11.32 -4.58 -5.69
C GLU A 51 -9.92 -5.15 -5.93
N LEU A 52 -9.71 -5.88 -7.03
CA LEU A 52 -8.41 -6.44 -7.37
C LEU A 52 -7.36 -5.35 -7.57
N ILE A 53 -7.68 -4.30 -8.33
CA ILE A 53 -6.79 -3.16 -8.57
C ILE A 53 -6.43 -2.49 -7.25
N THR A 54 -7.44 -2.21 -6.42
CA THR A 54 -7.25 -1.56 -5.12
C THR A 54 -6.39 -2.42 -4.20
N THR A 55 -6.65 -3.73 -4.15
CA THR A 55 -5.88 -4.69 -3.34
C THR A 55 -4.42 -4.74 -3.78
N GLN A 56 -4.12 -4.77 -5.08
CA GLN A 56 -2.74 -4.78 -5.56
C GLN A 56 -2.03 -3.45 -5.31
N ALA A 57 -2.72 -2.32 -5.41
CA ALA A 57 -2.16 -1.01 -5.07
C ALA A 57 -1.81 -0.92 -3.58
N THR A 58 -2.72 -1.34 -2.70
CA THR A 58 -2.46 -1.41 -1.25
C THR A 58 -1.31 -2.34 -0.92
N LYS A 59 -1.27 -3.52 -1.56
CA LYS A 59 -0.18 -4.49 -1.39
C LYS A 59 1.19 -3.94 -1.83
N ALA A 60 1.22 -3.07 -2.84
CA ALA A 60 2.44 -2.41 -3.29
C ALA A 60 2.91 -1.28 -2.35
N GLY A 61 2.10 -0.89 -1.35
CA GLY A 61 2.43 0.14 -0.36
C GLY A 61 1.72 1.48 -0.58
N PHE A 62 0.81 1.58 -1.56
CA PHE A 62 -0.03 2.76 -1.68
C PHE A 62 -1.12 2.77 -0.63
N SER A 63 -1.43 3.95 -0.09
CA SER A 63 -2.69 4.21 0.61
C SER A 63 -3.62 5.00 -0.29
N GLY A 64 -4.91 5.07 0.03
CA GLY A 64 -5.88 5.86 -0.72
C GLY A 64 -7.21 5.16 -0.99
N GLY A 65 -7.89 5.55 -2.06
CA GLY A 65 -9.23 5.06 -2.37
C GLY A 65 -9.77 5.45 -3.74
N MET A 66 -10.99 5.00 -4.01
CA MET A 66 -11.70 5.25 -5.26
C MET A 66 -12.60 6.49 -5.14
N VAL A 67 -12.53 7.39 -6.10
CA VAL A 67 -13.43 8.53 -6.26
C VAL A 67 -14.24 8.33 -7.52
N VAL A 68 -15.56 8.51 -7.43
CA VAL A 68 -16.47 8.35 -8.56
C VAL A 68 -17.08 9.70 -8.90
N ASP A 69 -16.84 10.15 -10.13
CA ASP A 69 -17.47 11.34 -10.68
C ASP A 69 -18.77 10.95 -11.41
N TYR A 70 -19.81 11.78 -11.26
CA TYR A 70 -21.18 11.53 -11.76
C TYR A 70 -21.75 10.14 -11.42
N PRO A 71 -21.93 9.78 -10.14
CA PRO A 71 -22.39 8.45 -9.74
C PRO A 71 -23.78 8.09 -10.29
N ASN A 72 -24.62 9.10 -10.54
CA ASN A 72 -26.00 8.95 -11.03
C ASN A 72 -26.11 8.76 -12.55
N SER A 73 -25.03 8.91 -13.32
CA SER A 73 -25.06 8.83 -14.79
C SER A 73 -24.15 7.71 -15.29
N ALA A 74 -24.73 6.65 -15.86
CA ALA A 74 -23.94 5.55 -16.44
C ALA A 74 -23.09 5.96 -17.65
N LYS A 75 -23.49 7.00 -18.39
CA LYS A 75 -22.74 7.51 -19.55
C LYS A 75 -21.57 8.42 -19.18
N ALA A 76 -21.68 9.16 -18.08
CA ALA A 76 -20.67 10.12 -17.65
C ALA A 76 -19.84 9.63 -16.45
N LYS A 77 -20.13 8.43 -15.93
CA LYS A 77 -19.44 7.84 -14.77
C LYS A 77 -17.94 7.73 -15.04
N LYS A 78 -17.13 8.31 -14.17
CA LYS A 78 -15.67 8.18 -14.22
C LYS A 78 -15.15 7.73 -12.87
N PHE A 79 -14.32 6.69 -12.87
CA PHE A 79 -13.65 6.22 -11.67
C PHE A 79 -12.22 6.75 -11.65
N TYR A 80 -11.84 7.30 -10.52
CA TYR A 80 -10.52 7.85 -10.25
C TYR A 80 -9.95 7.12 -9.04
N LEU A 81 -8.90 6.34 -9.24
CA LEU A 81 -8.12 5.74 -8.17
C LEU A 81 -7.11 6.77 -7.69
N CYS A 82 -7.28 7.23 -6.46
CA CYS A 82 -6.39 8.18 -5.79
C CYS A 82 -5.46 7.42 -4.85
N LEU A 83 -4.16 7.44 -5.14
CA LEU A 83 -3.12 6.73 -4.41
C LEU A 83 -2.12 7.70 -3.80
N PHE A 84 -1.56 7.32 -2.65
CA PHE A 84 -0.55 8.06 -1.90
C PHE A 84 0.64 7.14 -1.58
N SER A 85 1.87 7.56 -1.86
CA SER A 85 3.07 6.75 -1.61
C SER A 85 3.71 7.06 -0.24
N GLY A 86 3.26 6.36 0.80
CA GLY A 86 3.81 6.50 2.15
C GLY A 86 3.38 7.78 2.89
N PRO A 87 3.81 7.94 4.16
CA PRO A 87 3.44 9.09 4.98
C PRO A 87 3.98 10.38 4.37
N SER A 88 3.10 11.35 4.20
CA SER A 88 3.48 12.71 3.84
C SER A 88 4.31 13.29 4.98
N THR A 89 5.58 13.61 4.72
CA THR A 89 6.41 14.39 5.66
C THR A 89 5.92 15.83 5.80
N PHE A 90 4.99 16.26 4.94
CA PHE A 90 4.30 17.53 5.08
C PHE A 90 3.20 17.40 6.14
N ILE A 91 3.59 17.57 7.40
CA ILE A 91 2.69 18.05 8.44
C ILE A 91 2.60 19.56 8.19
N PRO A 92 1.46 20.12 7.74
CA PRO A 92 1.30 21.57 7.80
C PRO A 92 1.51 21.96 9.26
N GLU A 93 2.53 22.78 9.50
CA GLU A 93 2.82 23.38 10.81
C GLU A 93 1.64 24.30 11.15
N VAL A 94 0.57 23.70 11.66
CA VAL A 94 -0.46 24.42 12.39
C VAL A 94 0.20 24.85 13.69
N PRO A 95 0.23 26.15 14.03
CA PRO A 95 0.65 26.56 15.36
C PRO A 95 -0.37 25.99 16.35
N ILE A 96 -0.07 24.83 16.92
CA ILE A 96 -0.84 24.26 18.03
C ILE A 96 -0.56 25.17 19.21
N LYS A 97 -1.56 26.00 19.56
CA LYS A 97 -1.66 26.53 20.93
C LYS A 97 -2.01 25.35 21.82
N ASP A 98 -1.02 24.91 22.59
CA ASP A 98 -1.08 24.08 23.80
C ASP A 98 -2.31 23.20 23.97
N VAL A 99 -2.22 21.92 23.54
CA VAL A 99 -3.01 20.84 24.15
C VAL A 99 -2.09 19.65 24.35
N GLU A 100 -1.97 19.25 25.62
CA GLU A 100 -1.07 18.23 26.19
C GLU A 100 -1.04 16.89 25.45
N ALA A 101 0.18 16.35 25.39
CA ALA A 101 0.54 15.08 24.78
C ALA A 101 0.03 13.87 25.59
N GLY A 102 -0.65 12.95 24.91
CA GLY A 102 -0.95 11.59 25.38
C GLY A 102 -0.27 10.56 24.48
N ASN A 103 0.79 9.96 25.02
CA ASN A 103 1.73 9.01 24.44
C ASN A 103 1.09 7.73 23.85
N GLY A 104 1.60 7.26 22.72
CA GLY A 104 1.27 5.96 22.11
C GLY A 104 2.43 5.50 21.23
N GLU A 105 3.27 4.66 21.80
CA GLU A 105 4.61 4.27 21.34
C GLU A 105 4.56 3.29 20.16
N GLU A 106 5.27 3.61 19.06
CA GLU A 106 5.67 2.65 18.02
C GLU A 106 7.13 2.24 18.29
N GLU A 107 7.35 1.03 18.81
CA GLU A 107 8.69 0.47 18.95
C GLU A 107 9.00 -0.43 17.73
N SER A 108 9.94 0.02 16.90
CA SER A 108 10.61 -0.79 15.88
C SER A 108 12.09 -0.89 16.26
N GLY A 109 12.51 -2.06 16.71
CA GLY A 109 13.91 -2.39 17.03
C GLY A 109 14.39 -3.55 16.16
N MET A 110 15.40 -3.31 15.34
CA MET A 110 15.92 -4.24 14.35
C MET A 110 17.45 -4.40 14.50
N GLY A 111 17.91 -5.65 14.49
CA GLY A 111 19.31 -6.06 14.21
C GLY A 111 20.17 -6.32 15.45
N ALA A 112 21.22 -7.14 15.44
CA ALA A 112 21.71 -8.25 14.60
C ALA A 112 23.07 -8.67 15.19
N GLY A 113 23.41 -9.97 15.16
CA GLY A 113 24.76 -10.54 15.42
C GLY A 113 25.21 -10.58 16.88
N GLU A 114 26.11 -11.45 17.35
CA GLU A 114 26.89 -12.53 16.76
C GLU A 114 27.50 -13.33 17.93
N GLU A 115 27.54 -14.66 17.79
CA GLU A 115 28.50 -15.69 18.25
C GLU A 115 29.29 -15.62 19.60
N GLY A 116 29.44 -16.81 20.23
CA GLY A 116 30.44 -17.12 21.28
C GLY A 116 29.86 -17.89 22.47
N GLU A 117 29.71 -19.22 22.40
CA GLU A 117 30.67 -20.25 22.84
C GLU A 117 30.75 -20.50 24.37
N ALA A 118 30.38 -21.74 24.73
CA ALA A 118 30.72 -22.60 25.87
C ALA A 118 30.88 -22.04 27.31
N GLN A 119 30.19 -22.66 28.29
CA GLN A 119 30.77 -23.68 29.19
C GLN A 119 29.79 -24.05 30.34
N ALA A 120 29.58 -25.36 30.54
CA ALA A 120 28.98 -25.99 31.74
C ALA A 120 29.90 -25.79 32.98
N PRO A 121 29.57 -26.12 34.26
CA PRO A 121 28.65 -27.18 34.71
C PRO A 121 27.84 -26.91 36.01
N GLY A 122 26.95 -27.86 36.34
CA GLY A 122 26.94 -28.43 37.69
C GLY A 122 25.75 -28.15 38.61
N GLN A 123 24.98 -29.23 38.85
CA GLN A 123 24.33 -29.63 40.12
C GLN A 123 23.22 -28.73 40.70
N GLY A 124 22.10 -29.24 41.22
CA GLY A 124 21.77 -30.61 41.58
C GLY A 124 20.31 -30.70 42.05
N SER A 125 19.88 -31.94 42.18
CA SER A 125 18.56 -32.44 42.56
C SER A 125 18.09 -32.06 43.97
N GLN A 126 16.85 -32.50 44.25
CA GLN A 126 16.13 -32.64 45.54
C GLN A 126 14.99 -31.61 45.68
N THR A 127 13.76 -31.98 46.01
CA THR A 127 13.13 -33.25 46.41
C THR A 127 11.62 -33.08 46.24
#